data_AF-A0A8H7D151-F1
#
_entry.id   AF-A0A8H7D151-F1
#
_cell.length_a   1.000
_cell.length_b   1.000
_cell.length_c   1.000
_cell.angle_alpha   90.00
_cell.angle_beta   90.00
_cell.angle_gamma   90.00
#
_symmetry.space_group_name_H-M   'P 1'
#
loop_
_entity.id
_entity.type
_entity.pdbx_description
1 polymer ?
#
loop_
_entity_poly.entity_id
_entity_poly.type
_entity_poly.pdbx_seq_one_letter_code
_entity_poly.pdbx_strand_id
1 'polypeptide(L)'
;MGIPGLWKELEPIEQKISLHDLAVGTGFIANPTGAHGFRIGIDASGWMYRACSLHGTTENPELVALFSRCSRLFRLPFIPIFVFDGPGRPSSKRGKLVRGNNHSLAAPFQQMLDGFGFQWITAPGEAEATLSEMSSIGVPVSVDAILTDDSDSFVFGAGVVLRIRSEDNESYSASRYSAFDIAQVLGLSREDFILIAILAGGDYSDGLLQCGIRTAIGLARAGLGRQLASGLSGRSDHASRAFLATWREALRMELQTNTSGCLPHQYPKLAANIPSDFPDLDIVKLYLYPLVSGPSAMQPLVLRPPRLDILARFAEDHFVWGDSIGILDHFVDQLFAGLVIRELVDRASAVGQHSSSIIRRLVGDRNHKSTGYLAELRLMLNLDANILTAALQAIIGRRDPELGAQADVSVWIATKLPKVRVWVPSSMVEHVYPDIVLDYICAKTSKPARKNKPKVRQRKSRSDAALSSAGNLQGRPRLSANQQGPSNSYGSTVRREKRYSKMEITYCGEEEVLELITDSEAEF
;
A
#
# COMPACT_ATOMS: atom_id res chain seq x y z
N MET A 1 -0.13 -7.84 13.87
CA MET A 1 0.36 -9.20 13.63
C MET A 1 1.87 -9.17 13.82
N GLY A 2 2.50 -10.31 14.07
CA GLY A 2 3.91 -10.41 14.40
C GLY A 2 4.28 -9.99 15.83
N ILE A 3 5.53 -9.59 15.99
CA ILE A 3 6.18 -9.29 17.29
C ILE A 3 5.43 -8.16 18.06
N PRO A 4 4.89 -8.45 19.25
CA PRO A 4 4.17 -7.47 20.05
C PRO A 4 5.01 -6.24 20.43
N GLY A 5 4.54 -5.05 20.06
CA GLY A 5 5.15 -3.78 20.42
C GLY A 5 6.31 -3.34 19.53
N LEU A 6 6.73 -4.14 18.55
CA LEU A 6 7.90 -3.82 17.72
C LEU A 6 7.74 -2.51 16.94
N TRP A 7 6.55 -2.25 16.36
CA TRP A 7 6.31 -1.01 15.61
C TRP A 7 6.52 0.27 16.42
N LYS A 8 6.32 0.24 17.75
CA LYS A 8 6.58 1.41 18.62
C LYS A 8 8.08 1.66 18.77
N GLU A 9 8.87 0.59 18.81
CA GLU A 9 10.33 0.68 18.90
C GLU A 9 10.95 1.09 17.55
N LEU A 10 10.26 0.82 16.43
CA LEU A 10 10.64 1.29 15.09
C LEU A 10 10.12 2.69 14.74
N GLU A 11 9.20 3.28 15.53
CA GLU A 11 8.62 4.60 15.26
C GLU A 11 9.66 5.74 15.04
N PRO A 12 10.81 5.77 15.73
CA PRO A 12 11.83 6.82 15.53
C PRO A 12 12.43 6.88 14.13
N ILE A 13 12.41 5.78 13.37
CA ILE A 13 12.95 5.70 12.01
C ILE A 13 11.84 5.78 10.95
N GLU A 14 10.60 5.99 11.36
CA GLU A 14 9.45 6.01 10.45
C GLU A 14 9.58 7.17 9.44
N GLN A 15 9.55 6.84 8.16
CA GLN A 15 9.42 7.82 7.08
C GLN A 15 7.97 7.87 6.60
N LYS A 16 7.28 8.98 6.82
CA LYS A 16 5.93 9.19 6.29
C LYS A 16 6.00 9.59 4.84
N ILE A 17 5.38 8.80 3.97
CA ILE A 17 5.43 8.99 2.52
C ILE A 17 4.04 9.05 1.90
N SER A 18 3.93 9.78 0.79
CA SER A 18 2.77 9.74 -0.10
C SER A 18 2.92 8.58 -1.08
N LEU A 19 1.92 7.71 -1.18
CA LEU A 19 1.96 6.60 -2.15
C LEU A 19 1.82 7.11 -3.59
N HIS A 20 1.20 8.27 -3.79
CA HIS A 20 1.17 8.95 -5.09
C HIS A 20 2.58 9.36 -5.53
N ASP A 21 3.33 10.01 -4.64
CA ASP A 21 4.69 10.48 -4.93
C ASP A 21 5.66 9.30 -5.10
N LEU A 22 5.54 8.28 -4.27
CA LEU A 22 6.32 7.05 -4.41
C LEU A 22 6.09 6.38 -5.78
N ALA A 23 4.83 6.21 -6.18
CA ALA A 23 4.52 5.55 -7.44
C ALA A 23 4.96 6.40 -8.64
N VAL A 24 4.62 7.69 -8.65
CA VAL A 24 4.82 8.57 -9.79
C VAL A 24 6.22 9.15 -9.83
N GLY A 25 6.65 9.81 -8.75
CA GLY A 25 7.96 10.45 -8.65
C GLY A 25 9.09 9.42 -8.67
N THR A 26 9.09 8.51 -7.69
CA THR A 26 10.16 7.51 -7.56
C THR A 26 10.04 6.39 -8.59
N GLY A 27 8.86 5.78 -8.72
CA GLY A 27 8.67 4.60 -9.57
C GLY A 27 8.70 4.91 -11.06
N PHE A 28 7.92 5.90 -11.50
CA PHE A 28 7.71 6.16 -12.93
C PHE A 28 8.72 7.15 -13.52
N ILE A 29 8.92 8.31 -12.86
CA ILE A 29 9.74 9.41 -13.40
C ILE A 29 11.23 9.17 -13.16
N ALA A 30 11.63 8.93 -11.91
CA ALA A 30 13.03 8.64 -11.60
C ALA A 30 13.46 7.27 -12.16
N ASN A 31 12.52 6.34 -12.30
CA ASN A 31 12.68 5.03 -12.93
C ASN A 31 14.01 4.32 -12.62
N PRO A 32 14.36 4.13 -11.33
CA PRO A 32 15.66 3.54 -10.98
C PRO A 32 15.81 2.09 -11.45
N THR A 33 14.71 1.40 -11.76
CA THR A 33 14.67 -0.02 -12.12
C THR A 33 14.53 -0.26 -13.63
N GLY A 34 14.29 0.79 -14.43
CA GLY A 34 13.97 0.67 -15.85
C GLY A 34 12.52 0.26 -16.15
N ALA A 35 11.72 -0.13 -15.16
CA ALA A 35 10.37 -0.66 -15.36
C ALA A 35 9.26 0.41 -15.52
N HIS A 36 9.60 1.70 -15.34
CA HIS A 36 8.66 2.82 -15.28
C HIS A 36 7.48 2.55 -14.34
N GLY A 37 7.74 1.89 -13.23
CA GLY A 37 6.74 1.57 -12.23
C GLY A 37 7.38 1.03 -10.95
N PHE A 38 6.74 1.32 -9.82
CA PHE A 38 7.23 0.88 -8.51
C PHE A 38 6.75 -0.54 -8.23
N ARG A 39 7.67 -1.49 -8.08
CA ARG A 39 7.38 -2.92 -7.90
C ARG A 39 7.05 -3.19 -6.44
N ILE A 40 5.84 -3.69 -6.17
CA ILE A 40 5.36 -3.85 -4.80
C ILE A 40 4.93 -5.29 -4.54
N GLY A 41 5.51 -5.91 -3.52
CA GLY A 41 5.12 -7.22 -3.04
C GLY A 41 3.98 -7.10 -2.02
N ILE A 42 2.94 -7.91 -2.13
CA ILE A 42 1.76 -7.82 -1.27
C ILE A 42 1.41 -9.20 -0.73
N ASP A 43 1.27 -9.31 0.60
CA ASP A 43 0.70 -10.50 1.22
C ASP A 43 -0.82 -10.54 1.00
N ALA A 44 -1.27 -11.49 0.18
CA ALA A 44 -2.68 -11.69 -0.12
C ALA A 44 -3.47 -12.17 1.11
N SER A 45 -2.87 -12.97 2.00
CA SER A 45 -3.51 -13.47 3.21
C SER A 45 -3.89 -12.33 4.15
N GLY A 46 -2.97 -11.38 4.40
CA GLY A 46 -3.25 -10.19 5.19
C GLY A 46 -4.34 -9.28 4.61
N TRP A 47 -4.45 -9.22 3.28
CA TRP A 47 -5.53 -8.48 2.60
C TRP A 47 -6.89 -9.15 2.76
N MET A 48 -6.97 -10.46 2.50
CA MET A 48 -8.20 -11.24 2.67
C MET A 48 -8.68 -11.24 4.12
N TYR A 49 -7.77 -11.42 5.08
CA TYR A 49 -8.11 -11.39 6.51
C TYR A 49 -8.77 -10.06 6.92
N ARG A 50 -8.21 -8.94 6.46
CA ARG A 50 -8.80 -7.61 6.70
C ARG A 50 -10.13 -7.43 6.02
N ALA A 51 -10.31 -7.96 4.81
CA ALA A 51 -11.57 -7.89 4.09
C ALA A 51 -12.68 -8.64 4.83
N CYS A 52 -12.40 -9.83 5.38
CA CYS A 52 -13.34 -10.63 6.19
C CYS A 52 -13.84 -9.91 7.45
N SER A 53 -13.12 -8.88 7.93
CA SER A 53 -13.52 -8.10 9.10
C SER A 53 -14.52 -7.00 8.76
N LEU A 54 -14.83 -6.79 7.49
CA LEU A 54 -15.78 -5.78 7.04
C LEU A 54 -17.20 -6.36 7.01
N HIS A 55 -18.12 -5.66 7.66
CA HIS A 55 -19.55 -5.95 7.55
C HIS A 55 -20.17 -4.96 6.58
N GLY A 56 -20.80 -5.47 5.51
CA GLY A 56 -21.47 -4.65 4.51
C GLY A 56 -22.85 -5.19 4.16
N THR A 57 -23.66 -4.35 3.54
CA THR A 57 -25.02 -4.69 3.07
C THR A 57 -25.04 -5.35 1.69
N THR A 58 -23.87 -5.49 1.06
CA THR A 58 -23.71 -6.10 -0.27
C THR A 58 -23.58 -7.62 -0.16
N GLU A 59 -23.83 -8.33 -1.27
CA GLU A 59 -23.79 -9.81 -1.33
C GLU A 59 -22.40 -10.40 -1.03
N ASN A 60 -21.32 -9.68 -1.37
CA ASN A 60 -19.93 -10.08 -1.08
C ASN A 60 -19.07 -8.87 -0.63
N PRO A 61 -19.24 -8.37 0.60
CA PRO A 61 -18.56 -7.15 1.05
C PRO A 61 -17.03 -7.27 1.06
N GLU A 62 -16.49 -8.47 1.32
CA GLU A 62 -15.06 -8.75 1.32
C GLU A 62 -14.47 -8.57 -0.08
N LEU A 63 -15.12 -9.12 -1.10
CA LEU A 63 -14.67 -9.02 -2.50
C LEU A 63 -14.79 -7.59 -3.03
N VAL A 64 -15.84 -6.85 -2.64
CA VAL A 64 -15.98 -5.43 -2.98
C VAL A 64 -14.82 -4.61 -2.39
N ALA A 65 -14.44 -4.88 -1.14
CA ALA A 65 -13.33 -4.20 -0.48
C ALA A 65 -11.98 -4.50 -1.18
N LEU A 66 -11.73 -5.77 -1.50
CA LEU A 66 -10.54 -6.19 -2.24
C LEU A 66 -10.50 -5.56 -3.64
N PHE A 67 -11.62 -5.55 -4.38
CA PHE A 67 -11.73 -4.89 -5.68
C PHE A 67 -11.41 -3.40 -5.59
N SER A 68 -11.97 -2.72 -4.58
CA SER A 68 -11.72 -1.29 -4.36
C SER A 68 -10.24 -1.02 -4.08
N ARG A 69 -9.55 -1.87 -3.30
CA ARG A 69 -8.10 -1.74 -3.08
C ARG A 69 -7.29 -2.03 -4.33
N CYS A 70 -7.63 -3.07 -5.10
CA CYS A 70 -7.00 -3.36 -6.38
C CYS A 70 -7.19 -2.21 -7.38
N SER A 71 -8.38 -1.61 -7.45
CA SER A 71 -8.65 -0.42 -8.26
C SER A 71 -7.79 0.78 -7.84
N ARG A 72 -7.59 1.03 -6.55
CA ARG A 72 -6.68 2.09 -6.08
C ARG A 72 -5.24 1.86 -6.54
N LEU A 73 -4.72 0.63 -6.39
CA LEU A 73 -3.40 0.26 -6.91
C LEU A 73 -3.32 0.40 -8.44
N PHE A 74 -4.39 0.01 -9.13
CA PHE A 74 -4.49 0.05 -10.59
C PHE A 74 -4.43 1.46 -11.17
N ARG A 75 -4.85 2.47 -10.39
CA ARG A 75 -4.83 3.90 -10.75
C ARG A 75 -3.49 4.58 -10.50
N LEU A 76 -2.47 3.84 -10.07
CA LEU A 76 -1.11 4.31 -9.86
C LEU A 76 -0.13 3.41 -10.63
N PRO A 77 1.04 3.92 -11.02
CA PRO A 77 2.06 3.14 -11.73
C PRO A 77 2.79 2.16 -10.79
N PHE A 78 2.04 1.45 -9.94
CA PHE A 78 2.55 0.29 -9.22
C PHE A 78 2.54 -0.94 -10.13
N ILE A 79 3.54 -1.81 -9.97
CA ILE A 79 3.61 -3.14 -10.56
C ILE A 79 3.50 -4.14 -9.40
N PRO A 80 2.28 -4.57 -9.03
CA PRO A 80 2.10 -5.41 -7.86
C PRO A 80 2.32 -6.90 -8.18
N ILE A 81 2.87 -7.61 -7.20
CA ILE A 81 2.83 -9.06 -7.12
C ILE A 81 2.22 -9.50 -5.79
N PHE A 82 1.17 -10.32 -5.88
CA PHE A 82 0.46 -10.86 -4.73
C PHE A 82 0.99 -12.26 -4.40
N VAL A 83 1.35 -12.50 -3.15
CA VAL A 83 1.82 -13.81 -2.70
C VAL A 83 0.77 -14.39 -1.77
N PHE A 84 0.29 -15.59 -2.12
CA PHE A 84 -0.62 -16.38 -1.30
C PHE A 84 0.17 -17.40 -0.48
N ASP A 85 -0.30 -17.72 0.73
CA ASP A 85 0.30 -18.78 1.51
C ASP A 85 0.21 -20.15 0.83
N GLY A 86 1.27 -20.92 1.02
CA GLY A 86 1.44 -22.27 0.51
C GLY A 86 0.97 -23.39 1.44
N PRO A 87 1.01 -24.64 0.95
CA PRO A 87 0.69 -25.82 1.74
C PRO A 87 1.74 -26.12 2.81
N GLY A 88 2.99 -25.66 2.66
CA GLY A 88 4.07 -25.88 3.62
C GLY A 88 4.09 -24.89 4.78
N ARG A 89 3.09 -24.01 4.90
CA ARG A 89 2.98 -23.11 6.05
C ARG A 89 2.77 -23.90 7.36
N PRO A 90 3.31 -23.43 8.50
CA PRO A 90 3.09 -24.09 9.77
C PRO A 90 1.60 -24.20 10.13
N SER A 91 1.16 -25.41 10.53
CA SER A 91 -0.24 -25.70 10.85
C SER A 91 -0.70 -25.16 12.21
N SER A 92 0.24 -24.73 13.05
CA SER A 92 0.01 -24.17 14.37
C SER A 92 0.82 -22.88 14.55
N LYS A 93 0.18 -21.82 15.02
CA LYS A 93 0.81 -20.56 15.44
C LYS A 93 0.50 -20.33 16.91
N ARG A 94 1.54 -20.19 17.75
CA ARG A 94 1.43 -20.05 19.23
C ARG A 94 0.55 -21.12 19.88
N GLY A 95 0.77 -22.38 19.51
CA GLY A 95 0.00 -23.52 20.03
C GLY A 95 -1.47 -23.56 19.60
N LYS A 96 -1.91 -22.67 18.69
CA LYS A 96 -3.26 -22.65 18.13
C LYS A 96 -3.23 -23.10 16.68
N LEU A 97 -4.12 -24.02 16.33
CA LEU A 97 -4.35 -24.44 14.95
C LEU A 97 -4.70 -23.23 14.08
N VAL A 98 -3.94 -23.02 13.01
CA VAL A 98 -4.25 -22.03 11.99
C VAL A 98 -5.41 -22.59 11.17
N ARG A 99 -6.64 -22.19 11.49
CA ARG A 99 -7.83 -22.64 10.74
C ARG A 99 -7.70 -22.15 9.29
N GLY A 100 -7.68 -23.09 8.34
CA GLY A 100 -7.49 -22.87 6.90
C GLY A 100 -8.64 -22.16 6.18
N ASN A 101 -9.39 -21.28 6.84
CA ASN A 101 -10.61 -20.67 6.31
C ASN A 101 -10.37 -19.62 5.21
N ASN A 102 -9.14 -19.36 4.77
CA ASN A 102 -8.86 -18.43 3.67
C ASN A 102 -9.17 -19.01 2.27
N HIS A 103 -9.52 -20.31 2.15
CA HIS A 103 -9.72 -20.94 0.86
C HIS A 103 -10.91 -20.39 0.05
N SER A 104 -12.00 -19.96 0.69
CA SER A 104 -13.19 -19.52 -0.05
C SER A 104 -12.98 -18.20 -0.79
N LEU A 105 -12.18 -17.28 -0.24
CA LEU A 105 -11.86 -16.00 -0.89
C LEU A 105 -10.66 -16.07 -1.82
N ALA A 106 -9.76 -17.04 -1.64
CA ALA A 106 -8.53 -17.13 -2.42
C ALA A 106 -8.80 -17.27 -3.92
N ALA A 107 -9.65 -18.21 -4.33
CA ALA A 107 -9.93 -18.44 -5.75
C ALA A 107 -10.65 -17.26 -6.43
N PRO A 108 -11.73 -16.68 -5.86
CA PRO A 108 -12.32 -15.44 -6.40
C PRO A 108 -11.32 -14.29 -6.42
N PHE A 109 -10.45 -14.16 -5.41
CA PHE A 109 -9.45 -13.10 -5.40
C PHE A 109 -8.42 -13.27 -6.51
N GLN A 110 -7.90 -14.49 -6.73
CA GLN A 110 -7.00 -14.80 -7.84
C GLN A 110 -7.62 -14.45 -9.20
N GLN A 111 -8.89 -14.84 -9.44
CA GLN A 111 -9.61 -14.49 -10.65
C GLN A 111 -9.71 -12.96 -10.84
N MET A 112 -9.98 -12.22 -9.76
CA MET A 112 -10.00 -10.76 -9.80
C MET A 112 -8.63 -10.17 -10.11
N LEU A 113 -7.55 -10.69 -9.52
CA LEU A 113 -6.17 -10.27 -9.80
C LEU A 113 -5.80 -10.50 -11.27
N ASP A 114 -6.18 -11.65 -11.84
CA ASP A 114 -6.02 -11.93 -13.27
C ASP A 114 -6.77 -10.91 -14.14
N GLY A 115 -7.98 -10.52 -13.71
CA GLY A 115 -8.75 -9.44 -14.33
C GLY A 115 -8.04 -8.08 -14.33
N PHE A 116 -7.38 -7.71 -13.23
CA PHE A 116 -6.58 -6.49 -13.15
C PHE A 116 -5.23 -6.57 -13.89
N GLY A 117 -4.82 -7.76 -14.33
CA GLY A 117 -3.47 -8.01 -14.86
C GLY A 117 -2.39 -7.99 -13.76
N PHE A 118 -2.76 -8.23 -12.51
CA PHE A 118 -1.83 -8.31 -11.39
C PHE A 118 -1.23 -9.70 -11.27
N GLN A 119 0.09 -9.77 -11.12
CA GLN A 119 0.74 -11.06 -10.93
C GLN A 119 0.46 -11.59 -9.54
N TRP A 120 0.28 -12.90 -9.46
CA TRP A 120 0.18 -13.59 -8.21
C TRP A 120 0.89 -14.94 -8.28
N ILE A 121 1.39 -15.38 -7.13
CA ILE A 121 2.03 -16.68 -6.93
C ILE A 121 1.55 -17.29 -5.61
N THR A 122 1.70 -18.61 -5.49
CA THR A 122 1.52 -19.32 -4.23
C THR A 122 2.91 -19.64 -3.67
N ALA A 123 3.21 -19.17 -2.46
CA ALA A 123 4.43 -19.49 -1.75
C ALA A 123 4.54 -21.01 -1.51
N PRO A 124 5.74 -21.57 -1.30
CA PRO A 124 5.87 -22.93 -0.78
C PRO A 124 5.43 -23.04 0.68
N GLY A 125 5.80 -22.05 1.49
CA GLY A 125 5.45 -21.90 2.90
C GLY A 125 4.59 -20.67 3.14
N GLU A 126 5.13 -19.69 3.85
CA GLU A 126 4.42 -18.43 4.16
C GLU A 126 4.70 -17.35 3.11
N ALA A 127 3.68 -16.56 2.81
CA ALA A 127 3.76 -15.48 1.84
C ALA A 127 4.84 -14.45 2.22
N GLU A 128 4.93 -14.09 3.50
CA GLU A 128 5.88 -13.08 3.99
C GLU A 128 7.35 -13.48 3.83
N ALA A 129 7.65 -14.77 4.03
CA ALA A 129 8.99 -15.28 3.80
C ALA A 129 9.39 -15.19 2.33
N THR A 130 8.46 -15.55 1.43
CA THR A 130 8.69 -15.47 -0.03
C THR A 130 8.82 -14.01 -0.47
N LEU A 131 7.98 -13.11 0.04
CA LEU A 131 8.07 -11.67 -0.22
C LEU A 131 9.39 -11.08 0.28
N SER A 132 9.90 -11.54 1.42
CA SER A 132 11.19 -11.10 1.97
C SER A 132 12.36 -11.54 1.09
N GLU A 133 12.33 -12.78 0.59
CA GLU A 133 13.27 -13.26 -0.44
C GLU A 133 13.21 -12.38 -1.70
N MET A 134 12.00 -12.08 -2.18
CA MET A 134 11.81 -11.20 -3.34
C MET A 134 12.26 -9.76 -3.09
N SER A 135 12.29 -9.27 -1.85
CA SER A 135 12.79 -7.92 -1.56
C SER A 135 14.32 -7.84 -1.47
N SER A 136 15.00 -8.99 -1.57
CA SER A 136 16.45 -9.07 -1.45
C SER A 136 17.15 -8.62 -2.74
N ILE A 137 18.27 -7.91 -2.58
CA ILE A 137 19.09 -7.43 -3.71
C ILE A 137 19.63 -8.63 -4.49
N GLY A 138 19.62 -8.54 -5.83
CA GLY A 138 20.19 -9.56 -6.71
C GLY A 138 19.23 -10.70 -7.08
N VAL A 139 17.98 -10.67 -6.63
CA VAL A 139 16.95 -11.64 -7.03
C VAL A 139 16.30 -11.19 -8.36
N PRO A 140 16.12 -12.09 -9.36
CA PRO A 140 15.54 -11.73 -10.66
C PRO A 140 14.13 -11.11 -10.61
N VAL A 141 13.39 -11.40 -9.54
CA VAL A 141 12.01 -10.94 -9.29
C VAL A 141 12.01 -9.98 -8.10
N SER A 142 12.95 -9.04 -8.11
CA SER A 142 13.10 -8.09 -7.01
C SER A 142 11.88 -7.18 -6.91
N VAL A 143 11.23 -7.12 -5.74
CA VAL A 143 10.26 -6.07 -5.39
C VAL A 143 10.98 -4.91 -4.70
N ASP A 144 10.53 -3.69 -4.96
CA ASP A 144 11.15 -2.49 -4.39
C ASP A 144 10.74 -2.27 -2.93
N ALA A 145 9.55 -2.75 -2.56
CA ALA A 145 9.09 -2.82 -1.17
C ALA A 145 7.97 -3.86 -0.97
N ILE A 146 7.78 -4.28 0.28
CA ILE A 146 6.68 -5.14 0.70
C ILE A 146 5.61 -4.30 1.38
N LEU A 147 4.36 -4.43 0.96
CA LEU A 147 3.20 -3.80 1.57
C LEU A 147 2.57 -4.76 2.59
N THR A 148 2.90 -4.59 3.86
CA THR A 148 2.36 -5.41 4.96
C THR A 148 2.17 -4.57 6.22
N ASP A 149 1.31 -5.04 7.13
CA ASP A 149 1.24 -4.53 8.51
C ASP A 149 1.86 -5.49 9.54
N ASP A 150 2.33 -6.63 9.06
CA ASP A 150 3.07 -7.58 9.87
C ASP A 150 4.54 -7.15 9.98
N SER A 151 5.07 -7.23 11.19
CA SER A 151 6.48 -6.96 11.43
C SER A 151 7.36 -8.17 11.14
N ASP A 152 6.77 -9.36 10.97
CA ASP A 152 7.52 -10.62 10.77
C ASP A 152 8.28 -10.64 9.45
N SER A 153 7.87 -9.82 8.48
CA SER A 153 8.65 -9.54 7.28
C SER A 153 10.11 -9.14 7.57
N PHE A 154 10.39 -8.35 8.63
CA PHE A 154 11.78 -8.03 9.01
C PHE A 154 12.53 -9.21 9.59
N VAL A 155 11.83 -10.13 10.26
CA VAL A 155 12.41 -11.38 10.78
C VAL A 155 12.85 -12.29 9.64
N PHE A 156 12.08 -12.31 8.54
CA PHE A 156 12.43 -13.01 7.31
C PHE A 156 13.44 -12.26 6.43
N GLY A 157 13.81 -11.03 6.77
CA GLY A 157 14.84 -10.27 6.07
C GLY A 157 14.35 -9.27 5.03
N ALA A 158 13.11 -8.78 5.14
CA ALA A 158 12.59 -7.74 4.27
C ALA A 158 13.48 -6.50 4.19
N GLY A 159 13.80 -6.06 2.97
CA GLY A 159 14.63 -4.87 2.75
C GLY A 159 13.89 -3.56 3.02
N VAL A 160 12.68 -3.41 2.48
CA VAL A 160 11.82 -2.24 2.67
C VAL A 160 10.39 -2.68 2.93
N VAL A 161 9.79 -2.18 4.00
CA VAL A 161 8.38 -2.43 4.36
C VAL A 161 7.59 -1.12 4.31
N LEU A 162 6.45 -1.17 3.64
CA LEU A 162 5.45 -0.11 3.57
C LEU A 162 4.22 -0.53 4.38
N ARG A 163 3.79 0.34 5.29
CA ARG A 163 2.56 0.16 6.06
C ARG A 163 1.55 1.23 5.70
N ILE A 164 0.36 0.86 5.26
CA ILE A 164 -0.66 1.84 4.92
C ILE A 164 -1.14 2.55 6.20
N ARG A 165 -1.06 3.89 6.23
CA ARG A 165 -1.61 4.68 7.33
C ARG A 165 -3.01 5.18 7.05
N SER A 166 -3.31 5.49 5.79
CA SER A 166 -4.64 5.90 5.35
C SER A 166 -4.88 5.39 3.94
N GLU A 167 -6.04 4.73 3.76
CA GLU A 167 -6.58 4.28 2.47
C GLU A 167 -7.53 5.32 1.85
N ASP A 168 -7.71 6.46 2.51
CA ASP A 168 -8.58 7.51 2.01
C ASP A 168 -7.97 8.11 0.75
N ASN A 169 -8.84 8.34 -0.24
CA ASN A 169 -8.43 9.03 -1.45
C ASN A 169 -7.82 10.39 -1.15
N GLU A 170 -8.07 11.00 0.03
CA GLU A 170 -7.50 12.30 0.37
C GLU A 170 -6.06 12.28 0.88
N SER A 171 -5.61 11.13 1.41
CA SER A 171 -4.36 11.01 2.17
C SER A 171 -3.74 9.64 1.98
N TYR A 172 -3.75 9.12 0.75
CA TYR A 172 -3.20 7.80 0.45
C TYR A 172 -1.70 7.77 0.76
N SER A 173 -1.39 7.27 1.95
CA SER A 173 -0.11 7.46 2.61
C SER A 173 0.33 6.22 3.35
N ALA A 174 1.64 6.07 3.46
CA ALA A 174 2.26 4.93 4.11
C ALA A 174 3.40 5.38 5.03
N SER A 175 3.70 4.53 6.00
CA SER A 175 4.97 4.52 6.72
C SER A 175 5.94 3.64 5.96
N ARG A 176 7.11 4.18 5.61
CA ARG A 176 8.22 3.45 5.04
C ARG A 176 9.25 3.17 6.12
N TYR A 177 9.69 1.92 6.16
CA TYR A 177 10.78 1.43 7.01
C TYR A 177 11.77 0.67 6.13
N SER A 178 13.06 0.96 6.24
CA SER A 178 14.09 0.22 5.52
C SER A 178 15.01 -0.51 6.50
N ALA A 179 15.39 -1.74 6.17
CA ALA A 179 16.37 -2.51 6.94
C ALA A 179 17.71 -1.79 7.04
N PHE A 180 18.06 -1.01 6.01
CA PHE A 180 19.25 -0.14 6.04
C PHE A 180 19.16 0.90 7.15
N ASP A 181 18.07 1.68 7.21
CA ASP A 181 17.89 2.71 8.24
C ASP A 181 17.79 2.09 9.65
N ILE A 182 17.14 0.92 9.77
CA ILE A 182 17.09 0.15 11.02
C ILE A 182 18.50 -0.21 11.49
N ALA A 183 19.33 -0.76 10.61
CA ALA A 183 20.68 -1.18 10.95
C ALA A 183 21.55 0.03 11.35
N GLN A 184 21.46 1.14 10.60
CA GLN A 184 22.24 2.35 10.85
C GLN A 184 21.83 3.08 12.13
N VAL A 185 20.53 3.23 12.38
CA VAL A 185 20.02 4.07 13.48
C VAL A 185 19.79 3.26 14.76
N LEU A 186 19.25 2.03 14.64
CA LEU A 186 18.88 1.21 15.80
C LEU A 186 19.89 0.12 16.13
N GLY A 187 20.83 -0.16 15.21
CA GLY A 187 21.86 -1.18 15.37
C GLY A 187 21.29 -2.60 15.35
N LEU A 188 20.17 -2.83 14.66
CA LEU A 188 19.48 -4.12 14.60
C LEU A 188 19.61 -4.74 13.20
N SER A 189 20.06 -5.98 13.16
CA SER A 189 20.14 -6.84 11.98
C SER A 189 18.95 -7.82 11.89
N ARG A 190 18.85 -8.59 10.80
CA ARG A 190 17.85 -9.68 10.68
C ARG A 190 17.99 -10.68 11.83
N GLU A 191 19.22 -11.08 12.16
CA GLU A 191 19.51 -12.03 13.22
C GLU A 191 19.05 -11.50 14.59
N ASP A 192 19.12 -10.18 14.77
CA ASP A 192 18.62 -9.51 15.97
C ASP A 192 17.08 -9.55 16.02
N PHE A 193 16.39 -9.36 14.90
CA PHE A 193 14.93 -9.54 14.82
C PHE A 193 14.48 -10.98 15.10
N ILE A 194 15.24 -11.97 14.62
CA ILE A 194 14.98 -13.39 14.92
C ILE A 194 15.06 -13.63 16.43
N LEU A 195 16.10 -13.13 17.08
CA LEU A 195 16.21 -13.25 18.53
C LEU A 195 15.07 -12.53 19.26
N ILE A 196 14.68 -11.35 18.78
CA ILE A 196 13.56 -10.60 19.34
C ILE A 196 12.26 -11.41 19.25
N ALA A 197 11.97 -12.05 18.11
CA ALA A 197 10.81 -12.92 17.95
C ALA A 197 10.83 -14.12 18.90
N ILE A 198 12.01 -14.74 19.06
CA ILE A 198 12.23 -15.90 19.95
C ILE A 198 12.02 -15.53 21.43
N LEU A 199 12.40 -14.31 21.82
CA LEU A 199 12.35 -13.86 23.21
C LEU A 199 11.04 -13.18 23.57
N ALA A 200 10.59 -12.19 22.79
CA ALA A 200 9.41 -11.38 23.08
C ALA A 200 8.10 -12.00 22.55
N GLY A 201 8.21 -13.08 21.77
CA GLY A 201 7.10 -13.73 21.11
C GLY A 201 6.93 -13.23 19.68
N GLY A 202 6.58 -14.16 18.79
CA GLY A 202 6.27 -13.93 17.38
C GLY A 202 5.16 -14.86 16.94
N ASP A 203 5.06 -15.15 15.64
CA ASP A 203 3.97 -15.97 15.13
C ASP A 203 4.06 -17.46 15.53
N TYR A 204 5.26 -17.99 15.74
CA TYR A 204 5.45 -19.40 16.07
C TYR A 204 5.44 -19.72 17.57
N SER A 205 5.75 -18.75 18.43
CA SER A 205 5.89 -18.95 19.88
C SER A 205 5.46 -17.70 20.65
N ASP A 206 4.94 -17.90 21.87
CA ASP A 206 4.67 -16.81 22.81
C ASP A 206 5.96 -16.20 23.40
N GLY A 207 7.12 -16.81 23.10
CA GLY A 207 8.44 -16.33 23.52
C GLY A 207 8.84 -16.80 24.92
N LEU A 208 9.87 -16.16 25.48
CA LEU A 208 10.34 -16.42 26.83
C LEU A 208 9.45 -15.69 27.84
N LEU A 209 8.86 -16.42 28.78
CA LEU A 209 7.98 -15.87 29.80
C LEU A 209 8.65 -14.69 30.54
N GLN A 210 7.92 -13.58 30.69
CA GLN A 210 8.40 -12.32 31.31
C GLN A 210 9.56 -11.63 30.57
N CYS A 211 9.91 -12.03 29.36
CA CYS A 211 10.84 -11.29 28.51
C CYS A 211 10.06 -10.33 27.60
N GLY A 212 10.10 -9.03 27.90
CA GLY A 212 9.43 -8.00 27.09
C GLY A 212 10.28 -7.54 25.89
N ILE A 213 9.65 -6.86 24.93
CA ILE A 213 10.29 -6.33 23.71
C ILE A 213 11.56 -5.52 23.97
N ARG A 214 11.57 -4.66 25.01
CA ARG A 214 12.74 -3.84 25.36
C ARG A 214 13.91 -4.67 25.88
N THR A 215 13.63 -5.69 26.69
CA THR A 215 14.65 -6.63 27.17
C THR A 215 15.21 -7.43 25.99
N ALA A 216 14.34 -7.91 25.10
CA ALA A 216 14.75 -8.63 23.90
C ALA A 216 15.63 -7.79 22.96
N ILE A 217 15.28 -6.51 22.73
CA ILE A 217 16.12 -5.57 21.95
C ILE A 217 17.47 -5.36 22.62
N GLY A 218 17.52 -5.21 23.95
CA GLY A 218 18.78 -5.07 24.69
C GLY A 218 19.68 -6.30 24.54
N LEU A 219 19.11 -7.50 24.63
CA LEU A 219 19.82 -8.77 24.40
C LEU A 219 20.30 -8.93 22.96
N ALA A 220 19.51 -8.46 21.99
CA ALA A 220 19.90 -8.46 20.59
C ALA A 220 21.09 -7.50 20.33
N ARG A 221 21.04 -6.30 20.91
CA ARG A 221 22.16 -5.34 20.88
C ARG A 221 23.43 -5.87 21.53
N ALA A 222 23.30 -6.70 22.58
CA ALA A 222 24.42 -7.42 23.18
C ALA A 222 25.04 -8.49 22.25
N GLY A 223 24.49 -8.69 21.05
CA GLY A 223 25.03 -9.59 20.02
C GLY A 223 24.55 -11.03 20.11
N LEU A 224 23.63 -11.34 21.03
CA LEU A 224 23.15 -12.72 21.21
C LEU A 224 22.40 -13.26 19.99
N GLY A 225 21.77 -12.40 19.18
CA GLY A 225 21.04 -12.81 17.98
C GLY A 225 21.99 -13.26 16.88
N ARG A 226 23.02 -12.45 16.61
CA ARG A 226 24.12 -12.79 15.70
C ARG A 226 24.86 -14.06 16.14
N GLN A 227 25.14 -14.21 17.45
CA GLN A 227 25.74 -15.43 17.99
C GLN A 227 24.86 -16.66 17.76
N LEU A 228 23.55 -16.54 18.01
CA LEU A 228 22.58 -17.62 17.79
C LEU A 228 22.58 -18.07 16.32
N ALA A 229 22.45 -17.12 15.39
CA ALA A 229 22.42 -17.40 13.96
C ALA A 229 23.74 -18.02 13.47
N SER A 230 24.89 -17.41 13.79
CA SER A 230 26.20 -17.93 13.38
C SER A 230 26.48 -19.31 13.98
N GLY A 231 26.05 -19.53 15.22
CA GLY A 231 26.29 -20.77 15.93
C GLY A 231 25.39 -21.92 15.47
N LEU A 232 24.28 -21.65 14.80
CA LEU A 232 23.40 -22.68 14.22
C LEU A 232 23.65 -22.93 12.72
N SER A 233 24.41 -22.06 12.06
CA SER A 233 24.70 -22.19 10.63
C SER A 233 25.50 -23.45 10.31
N GLY A 234 25.02 -24.23 9.33
CA GLY A 234 25.70 -25.43 8.82
C GLY A 234 25.85 -26.60 9.81
N ARG A 235 25.17 -26.57 10.96
CA ARG A 235 25.30 -27.60 12.00
C ARG A 235 24.26 -28.71 11.89
N SER A 236 24.64 -29.92 12.31
CA SER A 236 23.67 -30.98 12.57
C SER A 236 22.80 -30.65 13.78
N ASP A 237 21.64 -31.30 13.90
CA ASP A 237 20.70 -31.10 15.01
C ASP A 237 21.32 -31.37 16.38
N HIS A 238 22.14 -32.41 16.48
CA HIS A 238 22.83 -32.73 17.73
C HIS A 238 23.82 -31.63 18.13
N ALA A 239 24.65 -31.17 17.18
CA ALA A 239 25.60 -30.09 17.41
C ALA A 239 24.90 -28.75 17.72
N SER A 240 23.75 -28.51 17.09
CA SER A 240 22.90 -27.35 17.36
C SER A 240 22.37 -27.36 18.80
N ARG A 241 21.86 -28.49 19.30
CA ARG A 241 21.37 -28.60 20.69
C ARG A 241 22.49 -28.39 21.71
N ALA A 242 23.70 -28.92 21.45
CA ALA A 242 24.86 -28.68 22.30
C ALA A 242 25.29 -27.19 22.31
N PHE A 243 25.28 -26.55 21.14
CA PHE A 243 25.54 -25.11 21.03
C PHE A 243 24.50 -24.28 21.81
N LEU A 244 23.20 -24.61 21.68
CA LEU A 244 22.14 -23.90 22.39
C LEU A 244 22.30 -23.95 23.91
N ALA A 245 22.88 -25.03 24.46
CA ALA A 245 23.19 -25.08 25.89
C ALA A 245 24.24 -24.02 26.29
N THR A 246 25.28 -23.84 25.47
CA THR A 246 26.32 -22.82 25.68
C THR A 246 25.77 -21.41 25.48
N TRP A 247 25.01 -21.20 24.41
CA TRP A 247 24.37 -19.92 24.10
C TRP A 247 23.39 -19.49 25.20
N ARG A 248 22.62 -20.43 25.76
CA ARG A 248 21.70 -20.16 26.87
C ARG A 248 22.44 -19.69 28.11
N GLU A 249 23.63 -20.21 28.37
CA GLU A 249 24.43 -19.75 29.50
C GLU A 249 24.93 -18.32 29.28
N ALA A 250 25.34 -17.97 28.06
CA ALA A 250 25.64 -16.58 27.71
C ALA A 250 24.42 -15.66 27.91
N LEU A 251 23.22 -16.10 27.51
CA LEU A 251 21.96 -15.38 27.76
C LEU A 251 21.69 -15.19 29.26
N ARG A 252 21.88 -16.24 30.09
CA ARG A 252 21.71 -16.14 31.55
C ARG A 252 22.70 -15.17 32.16
N MET A 253 23.96 -15.26 31.78
CA MET A 253 25.01 -14.38 32.27
C MET A 253 24.70 -12.93 31.94
N GLU A 254 24.35 -12.62 30.69
CA GLU A 254 24.02 -11.25 30.30
C GLU A 254 22.80 -10.70 31.06
N LEU A 255 21.78 -11.53 31.29
CA LEU A 255 20.63 -11.14 32.10
C LEU A 255 20.98 -10.92 33.58
N GLN A 256 21.94 -11.67 34.13
CA GLN A 256 22.37 -11.53 35.53
C GLN A 256 23.28 -10.32 35.74
N THR A 257 24.24 -10.10 34.85
CA THR A 257 25.32 -9.13 35.05
C THR A 257 25.10 -7.83 34.30
N ASN A 258 24.35 -7.86 33.18
CA ASN A 258 24.25 -6.77 32.20
C ASN A 258 25.65 -6.27 31.77
N THR A 259 26.56 -7.21 31.47
CA THR A 259 27.96 -6.89 31.16
C THR A 259 28.09 -6.01 29.91
N SER A 260 27.19 -6.17 28.94
CA SER A 260 27.16 -5.32 27.75
C SER A 260 26.65 -3.90 28.02
N GLY A 261 25.96 -3.66 29.13
CA GLY A 261 25.26 -2.41 29.42
C GLY A 261 24.06 -2.13 28.51
N CYS A 262 23.64 -3.09 27.68
CA CYS A 262 22.53 -2.92 26.73
C CYS A 262 21.14 -3.12 27.35
N LEU A 263 21.05 -3.71 28.55
CA LEU A 263 19.80 -3.89 29.27
C LEU A 263 19.49 -2.69 30.16
N PRO A 264 18.21 -2.33 30.37
CA PRO A 264 17.84 -1.24 31.28
C PRO A 264 18.28 -1.48 32.74
N HIS A 265 18.29 -2.75 33.17
CA HIS A 265 18.76 -3.22 34.47
C HIS A 265 19.02 -4.73 34.37
N GLN A 266 19.56 -5.33 35.43
CA GLN A 266 19.74 -6.78 35.53
C GLN A 266 18.40 -7.48 35.79
N TYR A 267 18.25 -8.70 35.25
CA TYR A 267 17.06 -9.54 35.41
C TYR A 267 17.41 -10.94 35.99
N PRO A 268 17.94 -11.05 37.23
CA PRO A 268 18.34 -12.34 37.80
C PRO A 268 17.21 -13.36 37.90
N LYS A 269 15.98 -12.89 38.17
CA LYS A 269 14.78 -13.75 38.21
C LYS A 269 14.46 -14.36 36.85
N LEU A 270 14.61 -13.58 35.77
CA LEU A 270 14.39 -14.08 34.42
C LEU A 270 15.47 -15.10 34.05
N ALA A 271 16.73 -14.79 34.35
CA ALA A 271 17.87 -15.68 34.11
C ALA A 271 17.72 -17.04 34.80
N ALA A 272 17.27 -17.05 36.05
CA ALA A 272 17.05 -18.28 36.83
C ALA A 272 15.90 -19.14 36.29
N ASN A 273 14.92 -18.54 35.62
CA ASN A 273 13.72 -19.22 35.13
C ASN A 273 13.76 -19.55 33.64
N ILE A 274 14.93 -19.41 32.97
CA ILE A 274 15.06 -19.82 31.55
C ILE A 274 14.99 -21.34 31.47
N PRO A 275 14.00 -21.91 30.74
CA PRO A 275 13.86 -23.36 30.58
C PRO A 275 15.10 -23.98 29.91
N SER A 276 15.38 -25.25 30.22
CA SER A 276 16.52 -25.98 29.66
C SER A 276 16.35 -26.33 28.17
N ASP A 277 15.10 -26.40 27.70
CA ASP A 277 14.68 -26.69 26.32
C ASP A 277 14.49 -25.45 25.44
N PHE A 278 14.51 -24.24 26.02
CA PHE A 278 14.46 -22.98 25.25
C PHE A 278 15.72 -22.80 24.36
N PRO A 279 15.83 -21.83 23.46
CA PRO A 279 14.77 -21.69 22.48
C PRO A 279 14.53 -23.05 21.79
N ASP A 280 13.28 -23.30 21.41
CA ASP A 280 12.94 -24.46 20.61
C ASP A 280 13.68 -24.37 19.26
N LEU A 281 14.56 -25.34 18.99
CA LEU A 281 15.40 -25.38 17.79
C LEU A 281 14.56 -25.38 16.50
N ASP A 282 13.41 -26.06 16.50
CA ASP A 282 12.57 -26.15 15.32
C ASP A 282 11.93 -24.80 15.01
N ILE A 283 11.55 -24.04 16.05
CA ILE A 283 11.07 -22.66 15.90
C ILE A 283 12.17 -21.73 15.40
N VAL A 284 13.40 -21.86 15.91
CA VAL A 284 14.53 -21.05 15.42
C VAL A 284 14.79 -21.33 13.93
N LYS A 285 14.71 -22.59 13.52
CA LYS A 285 14.91 -22.99 12.12
C LYS A 285 13.84 -22.41 11.18
N LEU A 286 12.58 -22.29 11.62
CA LEU A 286 11.53 -21.67 10.80
C LEU A 286 11.87 -20.23 10.39
N TYR A 287 12.53 -19.46 11.25
CA TYR A 287 12.98 -18.10 10.93
C TYR A 287 14.31 -18.05 10.18
N LEU A 288 15.28 -18.90 10.55
CA LEU A 288 16.60 -18.92 9.92
C LEU A 288 16.54 -19.44 8.48
N TYR A 289 15.77 -20.50 8.26
CA TYR A 289 15.67 -21.25 7.00
C TYR A 289 14.20 -21.40 6.59
N PRO A 290 13.50 -20.29 6.30
CA PRO A 290 12.11 -20.35 5.91
C PRO A 290 11.95 -21.11 4.60
N LEU A 291 10.81 -21.79 4.43
CA LEU A 291 10.50 -22.55 3.22
C LEU A 291 10.12 -21.59 2.08
N VAL A 292 11.08 -21.31 1.19
CA VAL A 292 10.94 -20.44 0.03
C VAL A 292 11.36 -21.15 -1.26
N SER A 293 10.94 -20.64 -2.42
CA SER A 293 11.18 -21.28 -3.73
C SER A 293 12.61 -21.12 -4.23
N GLY A 294 13.35 -20.14 -3.71
CA GLY A 294 14.67 -19.79 -4.20
C GLY A 294 14.60 -18.87 -5.44
N PRO A 295 15.65 -18.04 -5.68
CA PRO A 295 15.64 -17.04 -6.75
C PRO A 295 15.41 -17.61 -8.16
N SER A 296 15.93 -18.81 -8.44
CA SER A 296 15.89 -19.41 -9.78
C SER A 296 14.52 -19.90 -10.22
N ALA A 297 13.59 -20.13 -9.28
CA ALA A 297 12.24 -20.61 -9.57
C ALA A 297 11.26 -19.46 -9.85
N MET A 298 11.67 -18.20 -9.67
CA MET A 298 10.77 -17.05 -9.74
C MET A 298 10.77 -16.43 -11.15
N GLN A 299 9.57 -16.14 -11.67
CA GLN A 299 9.40 -15.50 -12.98
C GLN A 299 9.50 -13.97 -12.87
N PRO A 300 10.16 -13.27 -13.82
CA PRO A 300 10.24 -11.82 -13.82
C PRO A 300 8.90 -11.14 -13.62
N LEU A 301 8.91 -10.05 -12.87
CA LEU A 301 7.71 -9.24 -12.64
C LEU A 301 7.43 -8.41 -13.89
N VAL A 302 6.37 -8.78 -14.61
CA VAL A 302 5.97 -8.14 -15.87
C VAL A 302 4.61 -7.48 -15.71
N LEU A 303 4.47 -6.28 -16.27
CA LEU A 303 3.17 -5.62 -16.38
C LEU A 303 2.30 -6.37 -17.39
N ARG A 304 1.17 -6.91 -16.95
CA ARG A 304 0.21 -7.59 -17.84
C ARG A 304 -0.94 -6.64 -18.22
N PRO A 305 -1.48 -6.74 -19.44
CA PRO A 305 -2.66 -5.98 -19.82
C PRO A 305 -3.87 -6.44 -18.98
N PRO A 306 -4.72 -5.50 -18.54
CA PRO A 306 -5.94 -5.82 -17.80
C PRO A 306 -6.97 -6.52 -18.70
N ARG A 307 -7.75 -7.41 -18.10
CA ARG A 307 -8.78 -8.23 -18.75
C ARG A 307 -10.17 -7.79 -18.29
N LEU A 308 -10.72 -6.82 -19.01
CA LEU A 308 -12.03 -6.23 -18.71
C LEU A 308 -13.17 -7.24 -18.82
N ASP A 309 -13.04 -8.25 -19.67
CA ASP A 309 -13.95 -9.39 -19.79
C ASP A 309 -14.04 -10.20 -18.49
N ILE A 310 -12.88 -10.51 -17.89
CA ILE A 310 -12.82 -11.20 -16.60
C ILE A 310 -13.42 -10.33 -15.49
N LEU A 311 -13.09 -9.03 -15.46
CA LEU A 311 -13.63 -8.11 -14.45
C LEU A 311 -15.15 -7.90 -14.60
N ALA A 312 -15.68 -7.89 -15.83
CA ALA A 312 -17.11 -7.73 -16.08
C ALA A 312 -17.88 -8.96 -15.62
N ARG A 313 -17.38 -10.16 -15.97
CA ARG A 313 -17.89 -11.44 -15.47
C ARG A 313 -17.88 -11.50 -13.95
N PHE A 314 -16.75 -11.13 -13.34
CA PHE A 314 -16.56 -11.13 -11.90
C PHE A 314 -17.53 -10.18 -11.20
N ALA A 315 -17.74 -8.98 -11.75
CA ALA A 315 -18.70 -8.02 -11.23
C ALA A 315 -20.14 -8.53 -11.29
N GLU A 316 -20.55 -9.19 -12.39
CA GLU A 316 -21.88 -9.80 -12.48
C GLU A 316 -22.08 -10.90 -11.42
N ASP A 317 -21.07 -11.76 -11.25
CA ASP A 317 -21.12 -12.90 -10.34
C ASP A 317 -21.14 -12.48 -8.86
N HIS A 318 -20.38 -11.44 -8.50
CA HIS A 318 -20.12 -11.14 -7.09
C HIS A 318 -20.68 -9.80 -6.60
N PHE A 319 -20.99 -8.86 -7.48
CA PHE A 319 -21.38 -7.50 -7.10
C PHE A 319 -22.82 -7.17 -7.47
N VAL A 320 -23.40 -6.23 -6.71
CA VAL A 320 -24.74 -5.69 -6.95
C VAL A 320 -24.64 -4.44 -7.81
N TRP A 321 -23.99 -4.55 -8.98
CA TRP A 321 -23.79 -3.44 -9.92
C TRP A 321 -24.90 -3.30 -10.96
N GLY A 322 -25.89 -4.21 -10.94
CA GLY A 322 -27.01 -4.19 -11.87
C GLY A 322 -26.67 -4.90 -13.18
N ASP A 323 -27.06 -4.28 -14.29
CA ASP A 323 -26.93 -4.78 -15.66
C ASP A 323 -25.60 -4.36 -16.31
N SER A 324 -25.50 -4.58 -17.63
CA SER A 324 -24.34 -4.18 -18.44
C SER A 324 -24.03 -2.68 -18.34
N ILE A 325 -25.03 -1.81 -18.21
CA ILE A 325 -24.85 -0.35 -18.10
C ILE A 325 -24.31 0.02 -16.74
N GLY A 326 -24.83 -0.60 -15.68
CA GLY A 326 -24.33 -0.42 -14.32
C GLY A 326 -22.85 -0.81 -14.20
N ILE A 327 -22.46 -1.95 -14.78
CA ILE A 327 -21.06 -2.38 -14.84
C ILE A 327 -20.18 -1.36 -15.58
N LEU A 328 -20.62 -0.85 -16.73
CA LEU A 328 -19.89 0.17 -17.48
C LEU A 328 -19.72 1.48 -16.70
N ASP A 329 -20.79 1.96 -16.04
CA ASP A 329 -20.71 3.17 -15.22
C ASP A 329 -19.73 2.97 -14.04
N HIS A 330 -19.69 1.78 -13.43
CA HIS A 330 -18.68 1.44 -12.42
C HIS A 330 -17.25 1.36 -12.99
N PHE A 331 -17.07 0.83 -14.20
CA PHE A 331 -15.77 0.77 -14.86
C PHE A 331 -15.19 2.15 -15.16
N VAL A 332 -16.03 3.12 -15.55
CA VAL A 332 -15.60 4.51 -15.76
C VAL A 332 -14.95 5.08 -14.49
N ASP A 333 -15.56 4.84 -13.33
CA ASP A 333 -15.09 5.41 -12.06
C ASP A 333 -13.90 4.66 -11.47
N GLN A 334 -13.85 3.34 -11.63
CA GLN A 334 -12.89 2.48 -10.94
C GLN A 334 -11.70 2.06 -11.81
N LEU A 335 -11.86 1.92 -13.13
CA LEU A 335 -10.86 1.28 -13.99
C LEU A 335 -10.26 2.22 -15.04
N PHE A 336 -11.03 3.14 -15.62
CA PHE A 336 -10.58 3.85 -16.82
C PHE A 336 -9.34 4.73 -16.59
N ALA A 337 -9.21 5.34 -15.41
CA ALA A 337 -7.98 6.06 -15.07
C ALA A 337 -6.78 5.10 -15.04
N GLY A 338 -6.95 3.89 -14.50
CA GLY A 338 -5.91 2.87 -14.49
C GLY A 338 -5.58 2.33 -15.89
N LEU A 339 -6.56 2.21 -16.81
CA LEU A 339 -6.28 1.85 -18.20
C LEU A 339 -5.30 2.82 -18.85
N VAL A 340 -5.49 4.13 -18.63
CA VAL A 340 -4.53 5.14 -19.11
C VAL A 340 -3.17 4.98 -18.44
N ILE A 341 -3.14 4.77 -17.12
CA ILE A 341 -1.88 4.59 -16.38
C ILE A 341 -1.11 3.38 -16.93
N ARG A 342 -1.77 2.27 -17.24
CA ARG A 342 -1.13 1.09 -17.83
C ARG A 342 -0.58 1.38 -19.22
N GLU A 343 -1.31 2.10 -20.07
CA GLU A 343 -0.78 2.53 -21.36
C GLU A 343 0.44 3.45 -21.20
N LEU A 344 0.42 4.38 -20.24
CA LEU A 344 1.57 5.27 -19.99
C LEU A 344 2.80 4.49 -19.54
N VAL A 345 2.65 3.49 -18.66
CA VAL A 345 3.76 2.62 -18.23
C VAL A 345 4.27 1.76 -19.38
N ASP A 346 3.38 1.14 -20.15
CA ASP A 346 3.73 0.32 -21.30
C ASP A 346 4.51 1.12 -22.35
N ARG A 347 4.01 2.30 -22.70
CA ARG A 347 4.66 3.19 -23.68
C ARG A 347 5.98 3.78 -23.20
N ALA A 348 6.10 4.08 -21.90
CA ALA A 348 7.38 4.53 -21.34
C ALA A 348 8.43 3.41 -21.37
N SER A 349 7.99 2.16 -21.20
CA SER A 349 8.86 0.97 -21.21
C SER A 349 9.23 0.50 -22.63
N ALA A 350 8.41 0.82 -23.64
CA ALA A 350 8.60 0.38 -25.02
C ALA A 350 9.34 1.42 -25.88
N VAL A 351 10.47 1.02 -26.45
CA VAL A 351 11.25 1.83 -27.41
C VAL A 351 10.66 1.66 -28.83
N GLY A 352 9.48 2.24 -29.10
CA GLY A 352 9.03 2.51 -30.48
C GLY A 352 7.67 1.96 -30.93
N GLN A 353 6.97 2.83 -31.68
CA GLN A 353 5.76 2.67 -32.51
C GLN A 353 4.56 1.92 -31.92
N HIS A 354 3.74 2.65 -31.15
CA HIS A 354 2.36 2.28 -30.86
C HIS A 354 1.39 3.01 -31.79
N SER A 355 0.60 2.26 -32.57
CA SER A 355 -0.28 2.79 -33.63
C SER A 355 -1.52 3.55 -33.13
N SER A 356 -1.94 3.39 -31.86
CA SER A 356 -3.15 4.03 -31.32
C SER A 356 -3.00 4.42 -29.85
N SER A 357 -3.36 5.65 -29.51
CA SER A 357 -3.38 6.15 -28.13
C SER A 357 -4.80 6.10 -27.56
N ILE A 358 -4.95 5.65 -26.31
CA ILE A 358 -6.21 5.81 -25.53
C ILE A 358 -6.47 7.30 -25.23
N ILE A 359 -5.47 8.17 -25.36
CA ILE A 359 -5.60 9.60 -25.08
C ILE A 359 -6.07 10.31 -26.34
N ARG A 360 -7.27 10.91 -26.29
CA ARG A 360 -7.81 11.71 -27.39
C ARG A 360 -7.28 13.14 -27.37
N ARG A 361 -7.39 13.81 -26.21
CA ARG A 361 -6.93 15.19 -25.98
C ARG A 361 -7.01 15.57 -24.50
N LEU A 362 -6.29 16.63 -24.14
CA LEU A 362 -6.36 17.27 -22.83
C LEU A 362 -7.51 18.28 -22.76
N VAL A 363 -8.19 18.34 -21.62
CA VAL A 363 -9.36 19.22 -21.41
C VAL A 363 -9.34 20.00 -20.10
N GLY A 364 -8.33 19.81 -19.26
CA GLY A 364 -8.20 20.50 -17.98
C GLY A 364 -6.94 20.11 -17.23
N ASP A 365 -6.64 20.87 -16.19
CA ASP A 365 -5.54 20.66 -15.25
C ASP A 365 -6.03 21.01 -13.84
N ARG A 366 -5.48 20.36 -12.82
CA ARG A 366 -5.75 20.66 -11.41
C ARG A 366 -4.59 20.21 -10.51
N ASN A 367 -4.56 20.78 -9.31
CA ASN A 367 -3.81 20.22 -8.18
C ASN A 367 -4.83 19.95 -7.08
N HIS A 368 -5.12 18.69 -6.81
CA HIS A 368 -6.17 18.32 -5.86
C HIS A 368 -5.58 17.80 -4.57
N LYS A 369 -6.18 18.17 -3.42
CA LYS A 369 -5.72 17.68 -2.11
C LYS A 369 -5.67 16.15 -2.03
N SER A 370 -6.51 15.47 -2.82
CA SER A 370 -6.61 14.03 -2.77
C SER A 370 -5.37 13.29 -3.27
N THR A 371 -4.65 13.89 -4.19
CA THR A 371 -3.40 13.31 -4.69
C THR A 371 -2.19 13.88 -3.96
N GLY A 372 -2.38 14.46 -2.76
CA GLY A 372 -1.33 15.21 -2.06
C GLY A 372 -0.90 16.46 -2.84
N TYR A 373 -1.81 17.07 -3.60
CA TYR A 373 -1.54 18.18 -4.52
C TYR A 373 -0.64 17.86 -5.71
N LEU A 374 -0.46 16.57 -6.04
CA LEU A 374 0.17 16.17 -7.29
C LEU A 374 -0.58 16.82 -8.47
N ALA A 375 0.18 17.43 -9.39
CA ALA A 375 -0.38 18.03 -10.59
C ALA A 375 -1.02 16.96 -11.47
N GLU A 376 -2.26 17.18 -11.90
CA GLU A 376 -3.03 16.24 -12.70
C GLU A 376 -3.55 16.91 -13.98
N LEU A 377 -3.57 16.15 -15.07
CA LEU A 377 -4.22 16.51 -16.33
C LEU A 377 -5.53 15.73 -16.49
N ARG A 378 -6.53 16.41 -17.05
CA ARG A 378 -7.82 15.82 -17.39
C ARG A 378 -7.81 15.39 -18.85
N LEU A 379 -7.98 14.10 -19.08
CA LEU A 379 -7.94 13.50 -20.40
C LEU A 379 -9.35 13.19 -20.88
N MET A 380 -9.61 13.41 -22.17
CA MET A 380 -10.68 12.71 -22.89
C MET A 380 -10.10 11.44 -23.51
N LEU A 381 -10.85 10.35 -23.42
CA LEU A 381 -10.39 9.04 -23.91
C LEU A 381 -10.85 8.78 -25.35
N ASN A 382 -10.06 7.97 -26.05
CA ASN A 382 -10.35 7.33 -27.32
C ASN A 382 -10.31 5.80 -27.13
N LEU A 383 -11.12 5.29 -26.21
CA LEU A 383 -11.17 3.86 -25.93
C LEU A 383 -11.91 3.15 -27.09
N ASP A 384 -11.33 2.08 -27.62
CA ASP A 384 -11.97 1.29 -28.67
C ASP A 384 -13.27 0.65 -28.14
N ALA A 385 -14.38 0.94 -28.83
CA ALA A 385 -15.70 0.38 -28.54
C ALA A 385 -15.71 -1.16 -28.57
N ASN A 386 -14.83 -1.77 -29.38
CA ASN A 386 -14.71 -3.22 -29.46
C ASN A 386 -14.21 -3.83 -28.15
N ILE A 387 -13.31 -3.14 -27.42
CA ILE A 387 -12.80 -3.61 -26.13
C ILE A 387 -13.94 -3.67 -25.10
N LEU A 388 -14.80 -2.65 -25.06
CA LEU A 388 -15.95 -2.63 -24.16
C LEU A 388 -17.01 -3.66 -24.56
N THR A 389 -17.29 -3.79 -25.86
CA THR A 389 -18.24 -4.78 -26.37
C THR A 389 -17.77 -6.19 -26.04
N ALA A 390 -16.49 -6.50 -26.25
CA ALA A 390 -15.89 -7.79 -25.91
C ALA A 390 -15.93 -8.06 -24.40
N ALA A 391 -15.68 -7.04 -23.57
CA ALA A 391 -15.79 -7.17 -22.11
C ALA A 391 -17.20 -7.58 -21.66
N LEU A 392 -18.23 -6.99 -22.28
CA LEU A 392 -19.63 -7.27 -21.92
C LEU A 392 -20.15 -8.58 -22.53
N GLN A 393 -19.57 -9.07 -23.63
CA GLN A 393 -19.92 -10.40 -24.17
C GLN A 393 -19.63 -11.55 -23.19
N ALA A 394 -18.78 -11.34 -22.18
CA ALA A 394 -18.48 -12.32 -21.15
C ALA A 394 -19.57 -12.41 -20.05
N ILE A 395 -20.51 -11.48 -20.02
CA ILE A 395 -21.64 -11.45 -19.07
C ILE A 395 -22.71 -12.44 -19.56
N ILE A 396 -23.35 -13.17 -18.64
CA ILE A 396 -24.36 -14.20 -18.96
C ILE A 396 -25.79 -13.63 -18.88
N GLY A 397 -25.97 -12.45 -18.28
CA GLY A 397 -27.27 -11.80 -18.14
C GLY A 397 -28.04 -12.28 -16.91
N ARG A 398 -27.37 -12.79 -15.88
CA ARG A 398 -28.01 -13.24 -14.62
C ARG A 398 -28.75 -12.12 -13.91
N ARG A 399 -28.25 -10.89 -14.05
CA ARG A 399 -28.84 -9.68 -13.48
C ARG A 399 -29.49 -8.80 -14.54
N ASP A 400 -29.65 -9.31 -15.76
CA ASP A 400 -30.21 -8.62 -16.93
C ASP A 400 -31.51 -9.32 -17.37
N PRO A 401 -32.67 -8.92 -16.80
CA PRO A 401 -33.91 -9.69 -16.92
C PRO A 401 -34.57 -9.65 -18.31
N GLU A 402 -34.15 -8.79 -19.24
CA GLU A 402 -34.74 -8.69 -20.58
C GLU A 402 -33.64 -8.60 -21.65
N LEU A 403 -33.63 -9.53 -22.61
CA LEU A 403 -32.77 -9.56 -23.79
C LEU A 403 -33.08 -8.39 -24.77
N GLY A 404 -32.90 -7.15 -24.31
CA GLY A 404 -32.89 -5.88 -25.06
C GLY A 404 -31.57 -5.09 -24.90
N ALA A 405 -30.64 -5.59 -24.08
CA ALA A 405 -29.44 -4.89 -23.59
C ALA A 405 -28.41 -4.45 -24.66
N GLN A 406 -28.39 -5.07 -25.83
CA GLN A 406 -27.36 -4.78 -26.84
C GLN A 406 -27.59 -3.43 -27.53
N ALA A 407 -28.85 -3.00 -27.64
CA ALA A 407 -29.20 -1.66 -28.11
C ALA A 407 -28.78 -0.58 -27.10
N ASP A 408 -28.99 -0.82 -25.81
CA ASP A 408 -28.66 0.13 -24.75
C ASP A 408 -27.14 0.31 -24.56
N VAL A 409 -26.36 -0.77 -24.66
CA VAL A 409 -24.89 -0.70 -24.64
C VAL A 409 -24.36 0.11 -25.83
N SER A 410 -24.90 -0.11 -27.03
CA SER A 410 -24.51 0.64 -28.23
C SER A 410 -24.82 2.13 -28.08
N VAL A 411 -25.98 2.46 -27.49
CA VAL A 411 -26.37 3.85 -27.17
C VAL A 411 -25.43 4.43 -26.12
N TRP A 412 -25.08 3.69 -25.06
CA TRP A 412 -24.14 4.14 -24.05
C TRP A 412 -22.76 4.45 -24.67
N ILE A 413 -22.24 3.54 -25.50
CA ILE A 413 -20.96 3.73 -26.19
C ILE A 413 -21.01 4.98 -27.08
N ALA A 414 -22.09 5.19 -27.83
CA ALA A 414 -22.20 6.36 -28.70
C ALA A 414 -22.36 7.69 -27.94
N THR A 415 -23.00 7.68 -26.76
CA THR A 415 -23.44 8.91 -26.08
C THR A 415 -22.65 9.29 -24.82
N LYS A 416 -22.19 8.30 -24.05
CA LYS A 416 -21.44 8.46 -22.79
C LYS A 416 -19.94 8.36 -23.01
N LEU A 417 -19.44 7.32 -23.70
CA LEU A 417 -18.00 7.09 -23.87
C LEU A 417 -17.22 8.33 -24.39
N PRO A 418 -17.71 9.08 -25.41
CA PRO A 418 -16.99 10.26 -25.91
C PRO A 418 -16.95 11.42 -24.91
N LYS A 419 -17.73 11.37 -23.83
CA LYS A 419 -17.77 12.39 -22.77
C LYS A 419 -16.98 11.97 -21.53
N VAL A 420 -16.52 10.72 -21.45
CA VAL A 420 -15.76 10.21 -20.31
C VAL A 420 -14.44 10.96 -20.21
N ARG A 421 -14.09 11.32 -18.96
CA ARG A 421 -12.90 12.08 -18.64
C ARG A 421 -12.26 11.52 -17.39
N VAL A 422 -10.94 11.34 -17.44
CA VAL A 422 -10.16 10.83 -16.30
C VAL A 422 -9.08 11.83 -15.91
N TRP A 423 -8.71 11.82 -14.64
CA TRP A 423 -7.58 12.56 -14.11
C TRP A 423 -6.40 11.61 -13.98
N VAL A 424 -5.22 12.04 -14.45
CA VAL A 424 -3.96 11.32 -14.32
C VAL A 424 -2.83 12.29 -13.97
N PRO A 425 -1.71 11.83 -13.39
CA PRO A 425 -0.56 12.67 -13.08
C PRO A 425 0.01 13.38 -14.32
N SER A 426 0.23 14.69 -14.21
CA SER A 426 0.76 15.54 -15.30
C SER A 426 2.12 15.07 -15.77
N SER A 427 3.02 14.79 -14.82
CA SER A 427 4.39 14.37 -15.08
C SER A 427 4.48 13.10 -15.94
N MET A 428 3.56 12.15 -15.76
CA MET A 428 3.54 10.93 -16.57
C MET A 428 3.14 11.21 -18.03
N VAL A 429 2.14 12.07 -18.24
CA VAL A 429 1.69 12.45 -19.58
C VAL A 429 2.73 13.32 -20.28
N GLU A 430 3.37 14.24 -19.57
CA GLU A 430 4.48 15.05 -20.07
C GLU A 430 5.65 14.18 -20.53
N HIS A 431 5.96 13.13 -19.76
CA HIS A 431 7.04 12.20 -20.08
C HIS A 431 6.74 11.37 -21.35
N VAL A 432 5.51 10.87 -21.51
CA VAL A 432 5.16 9.95 -22.61
C VAL A 432 4.62 10.66 -23.85
N TYR A 433 3.93 11.79 -23.66
CA TYR A 433 3.21 12.52 -24.71
C TYR A 433 3.47 14.04 -24.63
N PRO A 434 4.73 14.48 -24.75
CA PRO A 434 5.09 15.89 -24.62
C PRO A 434 4.33 16.78 -25.61
N ASP A 435 4.16 16.33 -26.86
CA ASP A 435 3.49 17.10 -27.92
C ASP A 435 2.03 17.42 -27.58
N ILE A 436 1.30 16.44 -27.04
CA ILE A 436 -0.11 16.62 -26.64
C ILE A 436 -0.22 17.65 -25.51
N VAL A 437 0.76 17.67 -24.59
CA VAL A 437 0.82 18.66 -23.50
C VAL A 437 1.15 20.05 -24.03
N LEU A 438 2.12 20.16 -24.94
CA LEU A 438 2.48 21.41 -25.59
C LEU A 438 1.29 22.02 -26.35
N ASP A 439 0.59 21.22 -27.15
CA ASP A 439 -0.62 21.63 -27.86
C ASP A 439 -1.69 22.18 -26.92
N TYR A 440 -1.88 21.53 -25.78
CA TYR A 440 -2.82 21.98 -24.75
C TYR A 440 -2.41 23.31 -24.12
N ILE A 441 -1.13 23.47 -23.78
CA ILE A 441 -0.60 24.72 -23.20
C ILE A 441 -0.74 25.86 -24.22
N CYS A 442 -0.38 25.64 -25.48
CA CYS A 442 -0.56 26.58 -26.58
C CYS A 442 -2.04 26.97 -26.78
N ALA A 443 -2.95 25.99 -26.77
CA ALA A 443 -4.39 26.22 -26.88
C ALA A 443 -4.99 26.93 -25.65
N LYS A 444 -4.38 26.80 -24.48
CA LYS A 444 -4.81 27.47 -23.24
C LYS A 444 -4.33 28.92 -23.19
N THR A 445 -3.11 29.19 -23.64
CA THR A 445 -2.50 30.54 -23.67
C THR A 445 -3.04 31.43 -24.79
N SER A 446 -3.42 30.85 -25.93
CA SER A 446 -4.05 31.56 -27.07
C SER A 446 -5.51 31.95 -26.85
N LYS A 447 -6.17 31.47 -25.78
CA LYS A 447 -7.54 31.89 -25.46
C LYS A 447 -7.53 33.31 -24.88
N PRO A 448 -8.28 34.27 -25.46
CA PRO A 448 -8.34 35.62 -24.91
C PRO A 448 -8.86 35.57 -23.47
N ALA A 449 -8.19 36.30 -22.58
CA ALA A 449 -8.54 36.39 -21.17
C ALA A 449 -10.06 36.63 -21.06
N ARG A 450 -10.78 35.67 -20.44
CA ARG A 450 -12.21 35.83 -20.16
C ARG A 450 -12.36 37.12 -19.37
N LYS A 451 -12.89 38.18 -19.99
CA LYS A 451 -13.31 39.40 -19.30
C LYS A 451 -14.24 38.97 -18.16
N ASN A 452 -13.77 39.12 -16.93
CA ASN A 452 -14.60 38.95 -15.74
C ASN A 452 -15.77 39.94 -15.84
N LYS A 453 -16.95 39.47 -16.28
CA LYS A 453 -18.18 40.24 -16.08
C LYS A 453 -18.42 40.27 -14.57
N PRO A 454 -18.49 41.45 -13.93
CA PRO A 454 -18.77 41.52 -12.51
C PRO A 454 -20.14 40.92 -12.25
N LYS A 455 -20.23 39.96 -11.33
CA LYS A 455 -21.51 39.48 -10.80
C LYS A 455 -22.21 40.67 -10.14
N VAL A 456 -23.20 41.23 -10.82
CA VAL A 456 -24.14 42.17 -10.20
C VAL A 456 -24.89 41.42 -9.11
N ARG A 457 -24.48 41.65 -7.85
CA ARG A 457 -25.28 41.27 -6.67
C ARG A 457 -26.52 42.16 -6.67
N GLN A 458 -27.66 41.62 -7.10
CA GLN A 458 -28.95 42.23 -6.78
C GLN A 458 -29.18 42.16 -5.27
N ARG A 459 -28.93 43.27 -4.58
CA ARG A 459 -29.48 43.53 -3.25
C ARG A 459 -30.97 43.79 -3.42
N LYS A 460 -31.82 42.85 -2.99
CA LYS A 460 -33.24 43.14 -2.73
C LYS A 460 -33.32 44.09 -1.54
N SER A 461 -33.64 45.35 -1.80
CA SER A 461 -34.11 46.30 -0.80
C SER A 461 -35.49 45.86 -0.33
N ARG A 462 -35.63 45.59 0.97
CA ARG A 462 -36.94 45.58 1.65
C ARG A 462 -37.35 47.03 1.85
N SER A 463 -38.46 47.42 1.25
CA SER A 463 -39.21 48.63 1.60
C SER A 463 -40.46 48.21 2.36
N ASP A 464 -40.68 48.85 3.50
CA ASP A 464 -41.87 48.74 4.34
C ASP A 464 -43.12 49.23 3.61
N ALA A 465 -44.25 48.55 3.86
CA ALA A 465 -45.58 49.15 3.89
C ALA A 465 -46.53 48.24 4.69
N ALA A 466 -47.25 48.84 5.62
CA ALA A 466 -48.07 48.21 6.64
C ALA A 466 -49.57 48.13 6.26
N LEU A 467 -50.29 47.33 7.08
CA LEU A 467 -51.70 47.48 7.52
C LEU A 467 -52.88 47.08 6.61
N SER A 468 -53.56 45.98 7.00
CA SER A 468 -55.00 45.89 7.39
C SER A 468 -55.32 44.40 7.71
N SER A 469 -55.62 43.94 8.94
CA SER A 469 -56.79 44.11 9.82
C SER A 469 -57.64 42.83 9.90
N ALA A 470 -58.00 42.44 11.15
CA ALA A 470 -59.00 41.45 11.60
C ALA A 470 -58.69 39.96 11.35
N GLY A 471 -58.86 39.03 12.28
CA GLY A 471 -59.39 39.04 13.64
C GLY A 471 -59.44 37.61 14.19
N ASN A 472 -59.78 37.52 15.48
CA ASN A 472 -60.19 36.37 16.29
C ASN A 472 -59.17 35.62 17.18
N LEU A 473 -59.53 35.70 18.45
CA LEU A 473 -59.06 35.09 19.68
C LEU A 473 -59.33 33.58 19.72
N GLN A 474 -58.47 32.83 20.41
CA GLN A 474 -58.83 32.09 21.64
C GLN A 474 -57.66 31.26 22.21
N GLY A 475 -57.54 31.23 23.54
CA GLY A 475 -57.07 30.07 24.31
C GLY A 475 -55.57 29.93 24.66
N ARG A 476 -55.17 30.48 25.82
CA ARG A 476 -54.08 29.97 26.70
C ARG A 476 -54.69 28.93 27.68
N PRO A 477 -53.95 28.10 28.48
CA PRO A 477 -52.68 28.39 29.20
C PRO A 477 -51.60 27.28 29.14
N ARG A 478 -50.28 27.59 29.15
CA ARG A 478 -49.37 27.77 30.30
C ARG A 478 -49.42 26.70 31.40
N LEU A 479 -48.35 25.90 31.49
CA LEU A 479 -47.74 25.47 32.76
C LEU A 479 -46.22 25.69 32.69
N SER A 480 -45.69 26.12 33.82
CA SER A 480 -44.36 26.65 34.10
C SER A 480 -43.54 25.68 34.95
N ALA A 481 -42.22 25.68 34.80
CA ALA A 481 -41.31 25.53 35.95
C ALA A 481 -39.94 26.18 35.65
N ASN A 482 -39.58 27.13 36.51
CA ASN A 482 -38.29 27.81 36.66
C ASN A 482 -37.24 26.89 37.29
N GLN A 483 -35.95 27.16 37.02
CA GLN A 483 -34.90 27.49 38.00
C GLN A 483 -33.60 27.79 37.21
N GLN A 484 -33.23 29.08 37.08
CA GLN A 484 -32.21 29.81 37.85
C GLN A 484 -30.75 29.40 37.51
N GLY A 485 -30.00 30.35 36.94
CA GLY A 485 -28.55 30.29 36.69
C GLY A 485 -27.71 30.56 37.96
N PRO A 486 -26.43 30.98 37.85
CA PRO A 486 -26.04 32.13 37.03
C PRO A 486 -24.72 32.00 36.22
N SER A 487 -24.54 33.05 35.43
CA SER A 487 -23.46 33.45 34.52
C SER A 487 -22.14 33.87 35.16
N ASN A 488 -21.05 33.71 34.40
CA ASN A 488 -19.95 34.67 34.11
C ASN A 488 -18.73 33.85 33.59
N SER A 489 -17.84 34.28 32.71
CA SER A 489 -17.65 35.51 31.92
C SER A 489 -16.50 35.26 30.94
N TYR A 490 -16.52 35.99 29.84
CA TYR A 490 -15.50 36.26 28.82
C TYR A 490 -14.01 36.07 29.17
N GLY A 491 -13.24 35.57 28.18
CA GLY A 491 -11.77 35.63 28.16
C GLY A 491 -11.18 35.20 26.81
N SER A 492 -10.85 36.20 25.98
CA SER A 492 -10.25 36.18 24.64
C SER A 492 -9.01 35.30 24.46
N THR A 493 -8.98 34.45 23.42
CA THR A 493 -7.76 33.76 22.95
C THR A 493 -7.02 34.60 21.92
N VAL A 494 -5.80 34.99 22.27
CA VAL A 494 -4.81 35.72 21.47
C VAL A 494 -4.41 34.92 20.23
N ARG A 495 -4.58 35.51 19.04
CA ARG A 495 -3.96 35.07 17.79
C ARG A 495 -2.44 35.29 17.89
N ARG A 496 -1.65 34.21 17.94
CA ARG A 496 -0.22 34.26 17.66
C ARG A 496 0.01 34.10 16.15
N GLU A 497 0.43 35.19 15.52
CA GLU A 497 1.02 35.20 14.17
C GLU A 497 2.31 34.36 14.17
N LYS A 498 2.37 33.34 13.32
CA LYS A 498 3.64 32.66 12.99
C LYS A 498 4.26 33.36 11.79
N ARG A 499 5.35 34.09 12.03
CA ARG A 499 6.28 34.55 11.00
C ARG A 499 7.03 33.33 10.46
N TYR A 500 6.95 33.09 9.15
CA TYR A 500 7.84 32.16 8.46
C TYR A 500 9.10 32.92 8.07
N SER A 501 10.25 32.52 8.60
CA SER A 501 11.57 32.96 8.12
C SER A 501 11.89 32.25 6.82
N LYS A 502 12.12 33.05 5.79
CA LYS A 502 12.58 32.66 4.46
C LYS A 502 14.01 32.11 4.60
N MET A 503 14.21 30.82 4.36
CA MET A 503 15.55 30.21 4.27
C MET A 503 15.92 30.20 2.78
N GLU A 504 16.89 31.03 2.41
CA GLU A 504 17.51 31.03 1.09
C GLU A 504 18.44 29.83 0.98
N ILE A 505 18.25 29.01 -0.04
CA ILE A 505 19.19 27.95 -0.43
C ILE A 505 19.91 28.46 -1.68
N THR A 506 21.17 28.80 -1.51
CA THR A 506 22.10 29.15 -2.59
C THR A 506 22.62 27.86 -3.21
N TYR A 507 22.39 27.67 -4.51
CA TYR A 507 23.04 26.63 -5.31
C TYR A 507 24.50 27.02 -5.57
N CYS A 508 25.44 26.17 -5.17
CA CYS A 508 26.76 26.09 -5.79
C CYS A 508 26.82 24.74 -6.52
N GLY A 509 26.88 24.79 -7.85
CA GLY A 509 27.25 23.65 -8.66
C GLY A 509 28.77 23.57 -8.78
N GLU A 510 29.28 22.36 -8.91
CA GLU A 510 30.33 22.01 -9.88
C GLU A 510 30.38 20.48 -10.00
N GLU A 511 30.52 20.03 -11.25
CA GLU A 511 30.55 18.66 -11.73
C GLU A 511 31.88 17.99 -11.34
N GLU A 512 31.86 16.68 -11.05
CA GLU A 512 33.01 15.84 -11.31
C GLU A 512 32.56 14.46 -11.79
N VAL A 513 32.85 14.22 -13.07
CA VAL A 513 32.68 12.97 -13.81
C VAL A 513 33.88 12.08 -13.49
N LEU A 514 33.66 10.91 -12.92
CA LEU A 514 34.69 9.87 -12.75
C LEU A 514 34.61 8.89 -13.92
N GLU A 515 35.47 9.11 -14.92
CA GLU A 515 35.85 8.12 -15.93
C GLU A 515 36.67 7.00 -15.26
N LEU A 516 36.18 5.76 -15.37
CA LEU A 516 36.96 4.57 -15.03
C LEU A 516 37.84 4.20 -16.22
N ILE A 517 39.13 4.48 -16.06
CA ILE A 517 40.23 4.08 -16.94
C ILE A 517 40.38 2.55 -16.91
N THR A 518 40.43 1.98 -18.11
CA THR A 518 40.85 0.62 -18.43
C THR A 518 42.34 0.43 -18.15
N ASP A 519 42.72 -0.64 -17.45
CA ASP A 519 44.06 -1.20 -17.55
C ASP A 519 43.99 -2.69 -17.91
N SER A 520 44.70 -3.00 -18.98
CA SER A 520 44.91 -4.27 -19.64
C SER A 520 46.13 -5.01 -19.06
N GLU A 521 46.07 -6.36 -19.10
CA GLU A 521 47.22 -7.28 -19.26
C GLU A 521 48.24 -7.37 -18.08
N ALA A 522 48.85 -8.49 -17.73
CA ALA A 522 48.92 -9.88 -18.19
C ALA A 522 49.54 -10.73 -17.04
N GLU A 523 49.38 -12.05 -17.05
CA GLU A 523 50.49 -13.03 -17.12
C GLU A 523 50.09 -14.46 -16.67
N PHE A 524 50.38 -15.39 -17.59
CA PHE A 524 50.48 -16.87 -17.53
C PHE A 524 49.24 -17.76 -17.42
#